data_AF-A0A645JLZ5-F1
#
_entry.id   AF-A0A645JLZ5-F1
#
_cell.length_a   1.000
_cell.length_b   1.000
_cell.length_c   1.000
_cell.angle_alpha   90.00
_cell.angle_beta   90.00
_cell.angle_gamma   90.00
#
_symmetry.space_group_name_H-M   'P 1'
#
loop_
_entity.id
_entity.type
_entity.pdbx_description
1 polymer ?
#
loop_
_entity_poly.entity_id
_entity_poly.type
_entity_poly.pdbx_seq_one_letter_code
_entity_poly.pdbx_strand_id
1 'polypeptide(L)' 'MLADAVEASSRTLKKPSVPRLDAHVRQLILDKVLEGQLDDCALTLRDLEVIRHSFVRIMAGQFHSRIEYPKQKEQ' A
#
# COMPACT_ATOMS: atom_id res chain seq x y z
N MET A 1 -9.44 5.25 9.12
CA MET A 1 -8.84 3.90 9.33
C MET A 1 -7.66 3.74 8.35
N LEU A 2 -6.51 3.19 8.77
CA LEU A 2 -5.28 3.17 7.94
C LEU A 2 -5.41 2.30 6.67
N ALA A 3 -5.85 1.04 6.81
CA ALA A 3 -5.95 0.11 5.69
C ALA A 3 -6.93 0.60 4.62
N ASP A 4 -8.09 1.10 5.03
CA ASP A 4 -9.11 1.66 4.14
C ASP A 4 -8.57 2.84 3.32
N ALA A 5 -7.88 3.78 3.98
CA ALA A 5 -7.29 4.94 3.31
C ALA A 5 -6.18 4.53 2.33
N VAL A 6 -5.33 3.57 2.70
CA VAL A 6 -4.28 3.05 1.80
C VAL A 6 -4.90 2.36 0.59
N GLU A 7 -5.90 1.51 0.80
CA GLU A 7 -6.59 0.78 -0.27
C GLU A 7 -7.23 1.76 -1.26
N ALA A 8 -8.09 2.65 -0.77
CA ALA A 8 -8.83 3.60 -1.59
C ALA A 8 -7.89 4.54 -2.36
N SER A 9 -6.87 5.08 -1.69
CA SER A 9 -5.93 6.00 -2.33
C SER A 9 -5.03 5.30 -3.34
N SER A 10 -4.60 4.06 -3.08
CA SER A 10 -3.72 3.31 -3.98
C SER A 10 -4.38 3.02 -5.35
N ARG A 11 -5.71 2.89 -5.41
CA ARG A 11 -6.48 2.72 -6.66
C ARG A 11 -6.33 3.90 -7.61
N THR A 12 -5.95 5.06 -7.11
CA THR A 12 -5.77 6.29 -7.90
C THR A 12 -4.35 6.47 -8.43
N LEU A 13 -3.39 5.61 -8.03
CA LEU A 13 -2.00 5.71 -8.47
C LEU A 13 -1.88 5.39 -9.97
N LYS A 14 -1.50 6.41 -10.76
CA LYS A 14 -1.20 6.25 -12.18
C LYS A 14 0.16 5.57 -12.34
N LYS A 15 0.21 4.44 -13.07
CA LYS A 15 1.42 3.62 -13.29
C LYS A 15 2.07 3.18 -11.97
N PRO A 16 1.39 2.33 -11.20
CA PRO A 16 1.87 1.87 -9.91
C PRO A 16 3.17 1.07 -10.07
N SER A 17 4.14 1.34 -9.20
CA SER A 17 5.33 0.53 -9.02
C SER A 17 5.56 0.35 -7.53
N VAL A 18 6.27 -0.73 -7.13
CA VAL A 18 6.53 -1.01 -5.71
C VAL A 18 7.17 0.19 -4.98
N PRO A 19 8.19 0.87 -5.54
CA PRO A 19 8.76 2.05 -4.87
C PRO A 19 7.79 3.23 -4.74
N ARG A 20 6.92 3.45 -5.72
CA ARG A 20 5.94 4.54 -5.67
C ARG A 20 4.82 4.25 -4.67
N LEU A 21 4.37 3.00 -4.63
CA LEU A 21 3.41 2.52 -3.66
C LEU A 21 3.97 2.65 -2.23
N ASP A 22 5.23 2.24 -2.03
CA ASP A 22 5.91 2.34 -0.75
C ASP A 22 5.96 3.78 -0.21
N ALA A 23 6.42 4.71 -1.06
CA ALA A 23 6.45 6.13 -0.75
C ALA A 23 5.04 6.69 -0.46
N HIS A 24 4.04 6.28 -1.25
CA HIS A 24 2.65 6.70 -1.08
C HIS A 24 2.06 6.21 0.26
N VAL A 25 2.23 4.92 0.59
CA VAL A 25 1.77 4.37 1.87
C VAL A 25 2.48 5.04 3.05
N ARG A 26 3.80 5.28 2.93
CA ARG A 26 4.57 5.99 3.95
C ARG A 26 4.01 7.39 4.20
N GLN A 27 3.75 8.15 3.14
CA GLN A 27 3.23 9.51 3.26
C GLN A 27 1.86 9.51 3.94
N LEU A 28 0.96 8.62 3.52
CA LEU A 28 -0.38 8.54 4.09
C LEU A 28 -0.35 8.22 5.59
N ILE A 29 0.51 7.30 6.03
CA ILE A 29 0.68 6.99 7.46
C ILE A 29 1.21 8.22 8.21
N LEU A 30 2.21 8.93 7.65
CA LEU A 30 2.77 10.13 8.26
C LEU A 30 1.72 11.25 8.39
N ASP A 31 0.92 11.49 7.35
CA ASP A 31 -0.14 12.50 7.39
C ASP A 31 -1.11 12.21 8.54
N LYS A 32 -1.47 10.94 8.75
CA LYS A 32 -2.35 10.52 9.87
C LYS A 32 -1.74 10.74 11.25
N VAL A 33 -0.43 10.53 11.38
CA VAL A 33 0.31 10.82 12.61
C VAL A 33 0.35 12.34 12.86
N LEU A 34 0.66 13.14 11.83
CA LEU A 34 0.76 14.60 11.94
C LEU A 34 -0.61 15.25 12.23
N GLU A 35 -1.69 14.65 11.75
CA GLU A 35 -3.07 15.07 12.04
C GLU A 35 -3.56 14.63 13.43
N GLY A 36 -2.73 13.97 14.25
CA GLY A 36 -3.09 13.49 15.59
C GLY A 36 -4.10 12.34 15.61
N GLN A 37 -4.37 11.69 14.47
CA GLN A 37 -5.41 10.65 14.38
C GLN A 37 -5.03 9.35 15.11
N LEU A 38 -3.78 9.24 15.55
CA LEU A 38 -3.23 8.07 16.26
C LEU A 38 -2.79 8.42 17.70
N ASP A 39 -3.15 9.61 18.22
CA ASP A 39 -2.67 10.08 19.54
C ASP A 39 -3.15 9.21 20.71
N ASP A 40 -4.34 8.61 20.59
CA ASP A 40 -4.93 7.72 21.60
C ASP A 40 -4.82 6.24 21.20
N CYS A 41 -3.65 5.82 20.73
CA CYS A 41 -3.37 4.41 20.44
C CYS A 41 -1.99 3.99 20.93
N ALA A 42 -1.85 2.71 21.29
CA ALA A 42 -0.59 2.15 21.77
C ALA A 42 0.36 1.70 20.64
N LEU A 43 0.27 2.32 19.46
CA LEU A 43 1.13 1.97 18.33
C LEU A 43 2.48 2.70 18.45
N THR A 44 3.56 1.93 18.35
CA THR A 44 4.91 2.49 18.26
C THR A 44 5.27 2.82 16.81
N LEU A 45 6.30 3.64 16.60
CA LEU A 45 6.86 3.87 15.25
C LEU A 45 7.32 2.57 14.58
N ARG A 46 7.74 1.57 15.37
CA ARG A 46 8.09 0.24 14.85
C ARG A 46 6.87 -0.50 14.33
N ASP A 47 5.74 -0.40 15.03
CA ASP A 47 4.48 -1.02 14.59
C ASP A 47 4.00 -0.37 13.28
N LEU A 48 4.10 0.96 13.18
CA LEU A 48 3.77 1.67 11.94
C LEU A 48 4.62 1.21 10.76
N GLU A 49 5.91 0.93 10.98
CA GLU A 49 6.80 0.41 9.94
C GLU A 49 6.42 -1.03 9.51
N VAL A 50 6.04 -1.88 10.46
CA VAL A 50 5.53 -3.24 10.16
C VAL A 50 4.20 -3.17 9.40
N ILE A 51 3.31 -2.27 9.79
CA ILE A 51 2.03 -2.02 9.12
C ILE A 51 2.27 -1.55 7.68
N ARG A 52 3.17 -0.57 7.50
CA ARG A 52 3.56 -0.03 6.19
C ARG A 52 4.06 -1.13 5.26
N HIS A 53 5.02 -1.94 5.72
CA HIS A 53 5.53 -3.07 4.94
C HIS A 53 4.46 -4.09 4.57
N SER A 54 3.55 -4.38 5.51
CA SER A 54 2.43 -5.30 5.29
C SER A 54 1.48 -4.79 4.21
N PHE A 55 1.13 -3.50 4.24
CA PHE A 55 0.33 -2.88 3.19
C PHE A 55 1.02 -2.91 1.84
N VAL A 56 2.29 -2.49 1.75
CA VAL A 56 3.04 -2.49 0.48
C VAL A 56 3.09 -3.89 -0.12
N ARG A 57 3.34 -4.93 0.69
CA ARG A 57 3.36 -6.32 0.25
C ARG A 57 2.00 -6.78 -0.31
N ILE A 58 0.91 -6.51 0.40
CA ILE A 58 -0.44 -6.94 -0.02
C ILE A 58 -0.85 -6.20 -1.30
N MET A 59 -0.64 -4.89 -1.33
CA MET A 59 -1.04 -4.04 -2.44
C MET A 59 -0.18 -4.26 -3.69
N ALA A 60 1.12 -4.55 -3.54
CA ALA A 60 1.97 -4.94 -4.67
C ALA A 60 1.43 -6.16 -5.43
N GLY A 61 0.85 -7.13 -4.71
CA GLY A 61 0.20 -8.29 -5.32
C GLY A 61 -1.04 -7.95 -6.16
N GLN A 62 -1.69 -6.80 -5.93
CA GLN A 62 -2.84 -6.35 -6.71
C GLN A 62 -2.43 -5.64 -8.01
N PHE A 63 -1.24 -5.03 -8.06
CA PHE A 63 -0.76 -4.30 -9.23
C PHE A 63 -0.12 -5.18 -10.30
N HIS A 64 0.27 -6.40 -9.94
CA HIS A 64 0.60 -7.42 -10.91
C HIS A 64 -0.70 -8.13 -11.29
N SER A 65 -1.27 -7.72 -12.42
CA SER A 65 -2.33 -8.43 -13.12
C SER A 65 -2.05 -9.93 -13.07
N ARG A 66 -3.07 -10.74 -12.77
CA ARG A 66 -3.02 -12.20 -12.91
C ARG A 66 -2.16 -12.56 -14.12
N ILE A 67 -1.15 -13.41 -13.89
CA ILE A 67 -0.25 -13.92 -14.93
C ILE A 67 -1.12 -14.29 -16.14
N GLU A 68 -0.95 -13.58 -17.25
CA GLU A 68 -1.53 -14.02 -18.52
C GLU A 68 -0.92 -15.39 -18.79
N TYR A 69 -1.73 -16.45 -18.72
CA TYR A 69 -1.27 -17.76 -19.15
C TYR A 69 -0.72 -17.59 -20.57
N PRO A 70 0.49 -18.10 -20.86
CA PRO A 70 1.08 -17.96 -22.18
C PRO A 70 0.06 -18.50 -23.17
N LYS A 71 -0.47 -17.61 -24.03
CA LYS A 71 -1.37 -17.99 -25.11
C LYS A 71 -0.68 -19.15 -25.82
N GLN A 72 -1.31 -20.33 -25.81
CA GLN A 72 -0.90 -21.43 -26.68
C GLN A 72 -0.68 -20.81 -28.05
N LYS A 73 0.58 -20.85 -28.52
CA LYS A 73 0.92 -20.41 -29.87
C LYS A 73 -0.09 -21.07 -30.80
N GLU A 74 -0.87 -20.25 -31.48
CA GLU A 74 -1.72 -20.66 -32.60
C GLU A 74 -0.86 -21.55 -33.52
N GLN A 75 -1.33 -22.79 -33.69
CA GLN A 75 -1.01 -23.62 -34.86
C GLN A 75 -2.18 -23.52 -35.81
#